data_AF-A0AAN4LC75-F1
#
_entry.id   AF-A0AAN4LC75-F1
#
_cell.length_a   1.000
_cell.length_b   1.000
_cell.length_c   1.000
_cell.angle_alpha   90.00
_cell.angle_beta   90.00
_cell.angle_gamma   90.00
#
_symmetry.space_group_name_H-M   'P 1'
#
loop_
_entity.id
_entity.type
_entity.pdbx_description
1 polymer ?
#
loop_
_entity_poly.entity_id
_entity_poly.type
_entity_poly.pdbx_seq_one_letter_code
_entity_poly.pdbx_strand_id
1 'polypeptide(L)'
;MDVLFSGVMAHTFDTPLHGSIILDLDDRDIEHFVPYNRELLESGKGYGWPVSYDSYDELQIRLIEEKYKYMVISSSYGLSGWVLAKNVEISIQETG
;
A
#
# COMPACT_ATOMS: atom_id res chain seq x y z
N MET A 1 -6.67 -18.64 1.38
CA MET A 1 -7.17 -17.28 1.65
C MET A 1 -6.47 -16.39 0.68
N ASP A 2 -7.22 -15.65 -0.12
CA ASP A 2 -6.65 -14.70 -1.08
C ASP A 2 -7.01 -13.28 -0.64
N VAL A 3 -6.08 -12.36 -0.88
CA VAL A 3 -6.28 -10.92 -0.69
C VAL A 3 -6.06 -10.25 -2.04
N LEU A 4 -7.10 -9.63 -2.57
CA LEU A 4 -7.07 -8.95 -3.87
C LEU A 4 -7.13 -7.44 -3.66
N PHE A 5 -6.10 -6.75 -4.13
CA PHE A 5 -6.08 -5.28 -4.21
C PHE A 5 -6.41 -4.82 -5.63
N SER A 6 -7.38 -3.92 -5.76
CA SER A 6 -7.85 -3.41 -7.04
C SER A 6 -7.71 -1.89 -7.12
N GLY A 7 -7.35 -1.38 -8.31
CA GLY A 7 -7.04 0.04 -8.49
C GLY A 7 -5.81 0.46 -7.69
N VAL A 8 -4.73 -0.33 -7.79
CA VAL A 8 -3.46 -0.08 -7.09
C VAL A 8 -2.74 1.11 -7.72
N MET A 9 -2.34 2.09 -6.92
CA MET A 9 -1.43 3.16 -7.33
C MET A 9 0.02 2.74 -7.15
N ALA A 10 0.37 2.27 -5.95
CA ALA A 10 1.71 1.85 -5.60
C ALA A 10 1.67 0.86 -4.45
N HIS A 11 2.76 0.13 -4.29
CA HIS A 11 2.98 -0.75 -3.15
C HIS A 11 4.48 -0.80 -2.85
N THR A 12 4.81 -1.24 -1.64
CA THR A 12 6.17 -1.60 -1.26
C THR A 12 6.11 -2.85 -0.41
N PHE A 13 7.04 -3.77 -0.66
CA PHE A 13 7.29 -4.94 0.19
C PHE A 13 8.78 -5.05 0.41
N ASP A 14 9.20 -5.58 1.56
CA ASP A 14 10.62 -5.74 1.88
C ASP A 14 11.34 -6.63 0.84
N THR A 15 10.98 -7.91 0.79
CA THR A 15 11.51 -8.92 -0.15
C THR A 15 10.53 -10.09 -0.16
N PRO A 16 9.53 -10.09 -1.05
CA PRO A 16 8.49 -11.13 -1.05
C PRO A 16 9.11 -12.52 -1.16
N LEU A 17 8.96 -13.33 -0.11
CA LEU A 17 9.41 -14.72 -0.09
C LEU A 17 8.21 -15.64 -0.35
N HIS A 18 8.46 -16.76 -1.00
CA HIS A 18 7.43 -17.78 -1.15
C HIS A 18 7.12 -18.41 0.22
N GLY A 19 5.85 -18.66 0.51
CA GLY A 19 5.41 -19.24 1.78
C GLY A 19 5.26 -18.25 2.94
N SER A 20 5.34 -16.94 2.68
CA SER A 20 5.03 -15.91 3.67
C SER A 20 3.59 -16.02 4.15
N ILE A 21 3.39 -15.84 5.45
CA ILE A 21 2.06 -15.82 6.09
C ILE A 21 1.72 -14.36 6.35
N ILE A 22 0.58 -13.89 5.87
CA ILE A 22 0.01 -12.60 6.27
C ILE A 22 -0.46 -12.75 7.72
N LEU A 23 0.14 -11.97 8.62
CA LEU A 23 -0.18 -11.95 10.04
C LEU A 23 -1.27 -10.93 10.35
N ASP A 24 -1.21 -9.77 9.68
CA ASP A 24 -2.17 -8.69 9.87
C ASP A 24 -2.31 -7.84 8.60
N LEU A 25 -3.49 -7.24 8.44
CA LEU A 25 -3.84 -6.34 7.35
C LEU A 25 -4.61 -5.15 7.92
N ASP A 26 -3.93 -4.01 7.99
CA ASP A 26 -4.39 -2.82 8.69
C ASP A 26 -4.76 -1.72 7.69
N ASP A 27 -6.01 -1.26 7.71
CA ASP A 27 -6.50 -0.12 6.91
C ASP A 27 -6.22 1.17 7.68
N ARG A 28 -5.07 1.79 7.40
CA ARG A 28 -4.62 2.99 8.10
C ARG A 28 -5.16 4.25 7.44
N ASP A 29 -5.37 5.27 8.27
CA ASP A 29 -5.73 6.60 7.80
C ASP A 29 -4.71 7.12 6.78
N ILE A 30 -5.22 7.65 5.67
CA ILE A 30 -4.41 8.07 4.53
C ILE A 30 -3.50 9.26 4.87
N GLU A 31 -3.88 10.07 5.86
CA GLU A 31 -3.12 11.17 6.44
C GLU A 31 -1.78 10.69 7.05
N HIS A 32 -1.68 9.41 7.39
CA HIS A 32 -0.44 8.81 7.86
C HIS A 32 0.52 8.38 6.74
N PHE A 33 0.05 8.31 5.48
CA PHE A 33 0.84 7.79 4.38
C PHE A 33 2.11 8.61 4.12
N VAL A 34 1.95 9.92 3.90
CA VAL A 34 3.06 10.83 3.59
C VAL A 34 4.10 10.87 4.71
N PRO A 35 3.76 11.12 5.99
CA PRO A 35 4.78 11.24 7.03
C PRO A 35 5.55 9.93 7.26
N TYR A 36 4.90 8.77 7.14
CA TYR A 36 5.60 7.48 7.28
C TYR A 36 6.44 7.08 6.08
N ASN A 37 6.13 7.58 4.88
CA ASN A 37 6.82 7.19 3.65
C ASN A 37 7.67 8.31 3.05
N ARG A 38 7.94 9.37 3.81
CA ARG A 38 8.57 10.59 3.29
C ARG A 38 9.91 10.34 2.60
N GLU A 39 10.80 9.58 3.23
CA GLU A 39 12.13 9.28 2.66
C GLU A 39 12.01 8.54 1.32
N LEU A 40 11.08 7.58 1.25
CA LEU A 40 10.81 6.83 0.02
C LEU A 40 10.21 7.72 -1.06
N LEU A 41 9.23 8.55 -0.70
CA LEU A 41 8.62 9.54 -1.60
C LEU A 41 9.68 10.50 -2.16
N GLU A 42 10.59 10.99 -1.33
CA GLU A 42 11.70 11.86 -1.74
C GLU A 42 12.63 11.16 -2.74
N SER A 43 12.98 9.90 -2.48
CA SER A 43 13.83 9.11 -3.37
C SER A 43 13.18 8.82 -4.73
N GLY A 44 11.85 8.68 -4.75
CA GLY A 44 11.06 8.34 -5.94
C GLY A 44 10.55 9.55 -6.73
N LYS A 45 10.48 10.74 -6.13
CA LYS A 45 9.83 11.93 -6.70
C LYS A 45 10.39 12.30 -8.08
N GLY A 46 11.72 12.30 -8.23
CA GLY A 46 12.38 12.62 -9.50
C GLY A 46 12.09 11.62 -10.63
N TYR A 47 11.60 10.44 -10.29
CA TYR A 47 11.22 9.37 -11.22
C TYR A 47 9.71 9.28 -11.44
N GLY A 48 8.93 10.23 -10.89
CA GLY A 48 7.48 10.25 -10.97
C GLY A 48 6.80 9.19 -10.09
N TRP A 49 7.50 8.65 -9.08
CA TRP A 49 6.96 7.66 -8.15
C TRP A 49 6.40 8.33 -6.87
N PRO A 50 5.28 7.84 -6.30
CA PRO A 50 4.36 6.81 -6.83
C PRO A 50 3.50 7.36 -7.97
N VAL A 51 3.40 8.68 -8.07
CA VAL A 51 2.82 9.45 -9.16
C VAL A 51 3.52 10.80 -9.21
N SER A 52 3.36 11.57 -10.29
CA SER A 52 3.82 12.97 -10.32
C SER A 52 2.94 13.84 -9.41
N TYR A 53 3.56 14.69 -8.60
CA TYR A 53 2.94 15.71 -7.75
C TYR A 53 3.96 16.82 -7.45
N ASP A 54 3.49 18.05 -7.27
CA ASP A 54 4.34 19.20 -6.97
C ASP A 54 4.64 19.29 -5.47
N SER A 55 3.67 18.95 -4.62
CA SER A 55 3.79 18.98 -3.15
C SER A 55 3.21 17.74 -2.46
N TYR A 56 3.65 17.46 -1.23
CA TYR A 56 3.09 16.34 -0.47
C TYR A 56 1.62 16.55 -0.09
N ASP A 57 1.22 17.80 0.12
CA ASP A 57 -0.18 18.14 0.39
C ASP A 57 -1.06 17.83 -0.82
N GLU A 58 -0.60 18.14 -2.03
CA GLU A 58 -1.28 17.76 -3.28
C GLU A 58 -1.41 16.24 -3.41
N LEU A 59 -0.32 15.50 -3.14
CA LEU A 59 -0.37 14.03 -3.14
C LEU A 59 -1.40 13.52 -2.13
N GLN A 60 -1.39 14.03 -0.91
CA GLN A 60 -2.32 13.59 0.14
C GLN A 60 -3.77 13.92 -0.21
N ILE A 61 -4.05 15.14 -0.68
CA ILE A 61 -5.37 15.55 -1.16
C ILE A 61 -5.84 14.62 -2.26
N ARG A 62 -4.99 14.34 -3.25
CA ARG A 62 -5.32 13.41 -4.34
C ARG A 62 -5.66 12.01 -3.82
N LEU A 63 -4.89 11.49 -2.86
CA LEU A 63 -5.16 10.18 -2.27
C LEU A 63 -6.54 10.16 -1.58
N ILE A 64 -6.89 11.22 -0.85
CA ILE A 64 -8.18 11.39 -0.17
C ILE A 64 -9.33 11.52 -1.18
N GLU A 65 -9.24 12.47 -2.11
CA GLU A 65 -10.31 12.80 -3.07
C GLU A 65 -10.63 11.63 -3.99
N GLU A 66 -9.59 10.93 -4.46
CA GLU A 66 -9.80 9.76 -5.27
C GLU A 66 -10.13 8.50 -4.45
N LYS A 67 -10.17 8.57 -3.12
CA LYS A 67 -10.54 7.46 -2.20
C LYS A 67 -9.59 6.27 -2.26
N TYR A 68 -8.29 6.53 -2.20
CA TYR A 68 -7.31 5.47 -1.95
C TYR A 68 -7.31 5.06 -0.47
N LYS A 69 -7.05 3.77 -0.24
CA LYS A 69 -6.81 3.17 1.06
C LYS A 69 -5.32 2.93 1.26
N TYR A 70 -4.85 3.09 2.49
CA TYR A 70 -3.47 2.80 2.88
C TYR A 70 -3.41 1.51 3.69
N MET A 71 -3.25 0.40 2.97
CA MET A 71 -3.29 -0.94 3.55
C MET A 71 -1.88 -1.37 3.96
N VAL A 72 -1.63 -1.48 5.26
CA VAL A 72 -0.35 -1.97 5.80
C VAL A 72 -0.44 -3.47 6.03
N ILE A 73 0.53 -4.21 5.50
CA ILE A 73 0.62 -5.66 5.63
C ILE A 73 1.75 -5.99 6.58
N SER A 74 1.43 -6.79 7.59
CA SER A 74 2.44 -7.46 8.43
C SER A 74 2.50 -8.93 8.05
N SER A 75 3.70 -9.45 7.84
CA SER A 75 3.90 -10.85 7.44
C SER A 75 4.99 -11.53 8.24
N SER A 76 5.01 -12.87 8.20
CA SER A 76 6.05 -13.66 8.83
C SER A 76 7.45 -13.41 8.24
N TYR A 77 7.54 -13.27 6.91
CA TYR A 77 8.80 -13.03 6.21
C TYR A 77 8.58 -12.22 4.93
N GLY A 78 9.27 -11.09 4.76
CA GLY A 78 9.52 -10.46 3.46
C GLY A 78 8.33 -9.84 2.71
N LEU A 79 7.08 -10.15 3.06
CA LEU A 79 5.86 -9.57 2.47
C LEU A 79 5.35 -8.38 3.31
N SER A 80 6.07 -7.98 4.35
CA SER A 80 5.71 -6.81 5.15
C SER A 80 5.90 -5.55 4.31
N GLY A 81 5.01 -4.58 4.50
CA GLY A 81 4.99 -3.35 3.71
C GLY A 81 3.59 -2.79 3.60
N TRP A 82 3.25 -2.21 2.44
CA TRP A 82 1.95 -1.58 2.24
C TRP A 82 1.51 -1.52 0.78
N VAL A 83 0.21 -1.30 0.59
CA VAL A 83 -0.43 -1.11 -0.71
C VAL A 83 -1.34 0.13 -0.65
N LEU A 84 -1.18 1.04 -1.61
CA LEU A 84 -2.17 2.08 -1.92
C LEU A 84 -3.11 1.57 -3.01
N ALA A 85 -4.38 1.31 -2.66
CA ALA A 85 -5.37 0.76 -3.58
C ALA A 85 -6.76 1.38 -3.37
N LYS A 86 -7.64 1.29 -4.36
CA LYS A 86 -9.05 1.71 -4.21
C LYS A 86 -9.85 0.71 -3.39
N ASN A 87 -9.61 -0.58 -3.61
CA ASN A 87 -10.39 -1.66 -3.00
C ASN A 87 -9.48 -2.79 -2.53
N VAL A 88 -9.93 -3.49 -1.49
CA VAL A 88 -9.34 -4.71 -0.95
C VAL A 88 -10.45 -5.72 -0.71
N GLU A 89 -10.26 -6.94 -1.18
CA GLU A 89 -11.20 -8.06 -1.02
C GLU A 89 -10.46 -9.25 -0.41
N ILE A 90 -11.09 -9.90 0.57
CA ILE A 90 -10.56 -11.11 1.22
C ILE A 90 -11.50 -12.26 0.92
N SER A 91 -10.98 -13.32 0.31
CA SER A 91 -11.74 -14.53 0.03
C SER A 91 -11.11 -15.75 0.71
N ILE A 92 -11.96 -16.62 1.25
CA ILE A 92 -11.55 -17.93 1.74
C ILE A 92 -11.71 -18.89 0.58
N GLN A 93 -10.62 -19.52 0.15
CA GLN A 93 -10.74 -20.64 -0.79
C GLN A 93 -11.32 -21.82 -0.02
N GLU A 94 -12.55 -22.23 -0.36
CA GLU A 94 -13.07 -23.51 0.11
C GLU A 94 -12.39 -24.62 -0.69
N THR A 95 -11.54 -25.39 -0.04
CA THR A 95 -11.06 -26.68 -0.58
C THR A 95 -12.21 -27.68 -0.50
N GLY A 96 -12.78 -28.02 -1.65
CA GLY A 96 -13.66 -29.19 -1.82
C GLY A 96 -12.90 -30.52 -1.77
#